data_AF-A0A9P5QS85-F1
#
_entry.id   AF-A0A9P5QS85-F1
#
_cell.length_a   1.000
_cell.length_b   1.000
_cell.length_c   1.000
_cell.angle_alpha   90.00
_cell.angle_beta   90.00
_cell.angle_gamma   90.00
#
_symmetry.space_group_name_H-M   'P 1'
#
loop_
_entity.id
_entity.type
_entity.pdbx_description
1 polymer ?
#
loop_
_entity_poly.entity_id
_entity_poly.type
_entity_poly.pdbx_seq_one_letter_code
_entity_poly.pdbx_strand_id
1 'polypeptide(L)'
;MRCNTLSLLGCMFLASQAYSHSLMTAPRGRGNLPWWGTCASGAGCHGPCDSPRAQAPILNNPTYPIQTVRRGDTLSIEWQRFNHPGGFVRLTMVPFESSDDWSAFNSADHAKFLCYETNCGPDNPDDSYFGPMNGPGDGICSTSFTVPPDLSDGKVTLQWIWYGGGVYYGQPDAGFGEYYTCTDYIVQGGQDLVPKGSQGDQRIWQGGDVSNPGTDVCKYWSSNKIGACSFGDQKPPNPRSDDLLSQSLEPCSRAGSFVGKAFEFEGATSWKMKKRWGRGIRSDSYVNSKTNTTVTI
;
A
#
# COMPACT_ATOMS: atom_id res chain seq x y z
N MET A 1 -18.71 54.96 26.06
CA MET A 1 -19.01 54.85 24.61
C MET A 1 -18.13 53.80 24.00
N ARG A 2 -18.77 52.71 23.55
CA ARG A 2 -18.44 51.84 22.42
C ARG A 2 -16.96 51.42 22.27
N CYS A 3 -16.62 50.30 22.92
CA CYS A 3 -15.62 49.40 22.37
C CYS A 3 -16.27 48.69 21.18
N ASN A 4 -15.79 48.95 19.97
CA ASN A 4 -16.41 48.53 18.72
C ASN A 4 -16.14 47.04 18.48
N THR A 5 -17.22 46.27 18.35
CA THR A 5 -17.27 44.83 18.06
C THR A 5 -17.02 44.54 16.58
N LEU A 6 -15.80 44.79 16.09
CA LEU A 6 -15.41 44.42 14.72
C LEU A 6 -13.92 44.05 14.66
N SER A 7 -13.58 42.81 15.03
CA SER A 7 -12.30 42.16 14.65
C SER A 7 -12.25 40.67 15.06
N LEU A 8 -13.38 39.94 14.95
CA LEU A 8 -13.45 38.50 15.30
C LEU A 8 -13.98 37.62 14.16
N LEU A 9 -13.90 38.10 12.91
CA LEU A 9 -14.18 37.33 11.71
C LEU A 9 -13.00 37.50 10.74
N GLY A 10 -12.03 36.59 10.82
CA GLY A 10 -10.89 36.66 9.90
C GLY A 10 -9.75 35.73 10.25
N CYS A 11 -10.05 34.47 10.56
CA CYS A 11 -9.12 33.33 10.44
C CYS A 11 -9.86 32.04 10.80
N MET A 12 -10.96 31.75 10.09
CA MET A 12 -11.19 30.33 9.78
C MET A 12 -10.16 30.00 8.71
N PHE A 13 -8.94 29.69 9.16
CA PHE A 13 -8.05 28.85 8.37
C PHE A 13 -8.88 27.61 8.05
N LEU A 14 -9.31 27.51 6.80
CA LEU A 14 -9.68 26.24 6.21
C LEU A 14 -8.44 25.37 6.36
N ALA A 15 -8.36 24.63 7.46
CA ALA A 15 -7.53 23.47 7.56
C ALA A 15 -8.10 22.50 6.52
N SER A 16 -7.69 22.66 5.27
CA SER A 16 -7.71 21.57 4.33
C SER A 16 -6.91 20.49 5.04
N GLN A 17 -7.59 19.45 5.52
CA GLN A 17 -6.90 18.26 5.95
C GLN A 17 -6.14 17.78 4.73
N ALA A 18 -4.84 18.08 4.69
CA ALA A 18 -3.94 17.53 3.72
C ALA A 18 -3.84 16.06 4.09
N TYR A 19 -4.79 15.26 3.60
CA TYR A 19 -4.66 13.82 3.60
C TYR A 19 -3.48 13.52 2.67
N SER A 20 -2.31 13.38 3.27
CA SER A 20 -1.07 13.18 2.56
C SER A 20 -0.77 11.70 2.35
N HIS A 21 -1.68 10.79 2.69
CA HIS A 21 -1.40 9.36 2.69
C HIS A 21 -2.63 8.59 2.22
N SER A 22 -2.43 7.70 1.24
CA SER A 22 -3.50 6.84 0.75
C SER A 22 -3.90 5.79 1.76
N LEU A 23 -5.20 5.55 1.80
CA LEU A 23 -5.87 4.54 2.60
C LEU A 23 -7.08 4.04 1.82
N MET A 24 -7.45 2.79 2.05
CA MET A 24 -8.66 2.22 1.47
C MET A 24 -9.88 2.98 2.00
N THR A 25 -10.65 3.58 1.10
CA THR A 25 -11.83 4.39 1.41
C THR A 25 -13.11 3.57 1.40
N ALA A 26 -13.16 2.55 0.54
CA ALA A 26 -14.24 1.57 0.51
C ALA A 26 -13.66 0.18 0.20
N PRO A 27 -14.11 -0.88 0.88
CA PRO A 27 -14.98 -0.87 2.05
C PRO A 27 -14.33 -0.19 3.27
N ARG A 28 -15.13 0.08 4.31
CA ARG A 28 -14.65 0.73 5.52
C ARG A 28 -13.67 -0.17 6.26
N GLY A 29 -12.42 0.28 6.41
CA GLY A 29 -11.42 -0.39 7.23
C GLY A 29 -11.78 -0.46 8.72
N ARG A 30 -11.10 -1.38 9.44
CA ARG A 30 -11.14 -1.48 10.91
C ARG A 30 -10.84 -0.12 11.55
N GLY A 31 -9.93 0.62 10.94
CA GLY A 31 -9.54 1.96 11.32
C GLY A 31 -8.44 1.91 12.37
N ASN A 32 -7.34 2.59 12.08
CA ASN A 32 -6.28 2.84 13.05
C ASN A 32 -6.61 4.06 13.92
N LEU A 33 -7.66 3.97 14.75
CA LEU A 33 -8.16 5.10 15.57
C LEU A 33 -7.06 5.80 16.39
N PRO A 34 -6.07 5.10 16.98
CA PRO A 34 -4.97 5.76 17.70
C PRO A 34 -4.05 6.62 16.83
N TRP A 35 -4.06 6.42 15.51
CA TRP A 35 -3.18 7.08 14.55
C TRP A 35 -3.96 7.72 13.38
N TRP A 36 -5.14 8.26 13.68
CA TRP A 36 -5.97 9.02 12.73
C TRP A 36 -6.34 8.24 11.45
N GLY A 37 -6.35 6.91 11.51
CA GLY A 37 -6.76 6.05 10.41
C GLY A 37 -5.65 5.71 9.40
N THR A 38 -4.47 6.33 9.48
CA THR A 38 -3.32 5.97 8.64
C THR A 38 -2.45 4.94 9.35
N CYS A 39 -1.97 3.92 8.62
CA CYS A 39 -1.08 2.90 9.17
C CYS A 39 0.03 2.58 8.18
N ALA A 40 1.16 3.27 8.33
CA ALA A 40 2.34 3.16 7.48
C ALA A 40 3.51 2.52 8.25
N SER A 41 4.34 1.71 7.59
CA SER A 41 5.45 1.07 8.29
C SER A 41 6.42 2.05 8.94
N GLY A 42 6.69 3.18 8.29
CA GLY A 42 7.52 4.25 8.86
C GLY A 42 6.87 5.05 9.99
N ALA A 43 5.55 4.94 10.16
CA ALA A 43 4.78 5.60 11.23
C ALA A 43 4.58 4.73 12.48
N GLY A 44 5.31 3.61 12.60
CA GLY A 44 5.22 2.70 13.74
C GLY A 44 4.15 1.60 13.59
N CYS A 45 3.58 1.43 12.40
CA CYS A 45 2.76 0.27 12.10
C CYS A 45 3.60 -0.91 11.65
N HIS A 46 3.26 -2.11 12.11
CA HIS A 46 4.00 -3.34 11.76
C HIS A 46 3.21 -4.27 10.84
N GLY A 47 1.99 -3.87 10.45
CA GLY A 47 1.03 -4.74 9.75
C GLY A 47 0.68 -5.99 10.56
N PRO A 48 0.03 -7.00 9.95
CA PRO A 48 -0.49 -7.00 8.58
C PRO A 48 -1.72 -6.10 8.40
N CYS A 49 -2.41 -5.75 9.47
CA CYS A 49 -3.57 -4.87 9.45
C CYS A 49 -3.28 -3.49 10.04
N ASP A 50 -4.18 -2.55 9.77
CA ASP A 50 -4.17 -1.20 10.32
C ASP A 50 -4.45 -1.15 11.84
N SER A 51 -5.08 -2.18 12.37
CA SER A 51 -5.28 -2.39 13.81
C SER A 51 -5.27 -3.88 14.14
N PRO A 52 -4.81 -4.29 15.33
CA PRO A 52 -4.86 -5.69 15.75
C PRO A 52 -6.30 -6.18 15.83
N ARG A 53 -6.50 -7.48 15.60
CA ARG A 53 -7.81 -8.15 15.62
C ARG A 53 -8.59 -7.88 16.91
N ALA A 54 -7.91 -7.86 18.06
CA ALA A 54 -8.51 -7.61 19.36
C ALA A 54 -9.19 -6.23 19.46
N GLN A 55 -8.80 -5.27 18.61
CA GLN A 55 -9.37 -3.93 18.53
C GLN A 55 -10.40 -3.78 17.40
N ALA A 56 -10.62 -4.83 16.60
CA ALA A 56 -11.50 -4.77 15.44
C ALA A 56 -12.94 -4.35 15.83
N PRO A 57 -13.56 -3.39 15.12
CA PRO A 57 -14.91 -2.93 15.42
C PRO A 57 -15.97 -4.04 15.42
N ILE A 58 -15.79 -5.08 14.60
CA ILE A 58 -16.67 -6.26 14.56
C ILE A 58 -16.78 -7.01 15.90
N LEU A 59 -15.81 -6.82 16.81
CA LEU A 59 -15.83 -7.40 18.15
C LEU A 59 -16.37 -6.43 19.21
N ASN A 60 -16.03 -5.15 19.07
CA ASN A 60 -16.11 -4.20 20.18
C ASN A 60 -17.14 -3.09 19.96
N ASN A 61 -17.75 -3.00 18.77
CA ASN A 61 -18.68 -1.94 18.43
C ASN A 61 -20.02 -2.52 17.94
N PRO A 62 -21.09 -2.48 18.76
CA PRO A 62 -22.41 -3.00 18.41
C PRO A 62 -23.10 -2.22 17.28
N THR A 63 -22.62 -1.02 16.95
CA THR A 63 -23.14 -0.17 15.87
C THR A 63 -22.31 -0.27 14.60
N TYR A 64 -21.25 -1.09 14.58
CA TYR A 64 -20.44 -1.27 13.39
C TYR A 64 -21.27 -2.01 12.32
N PRO A 65 -21.47 -1.42 11.12
CA PRO A 65 -22.25 -2.04 10.07
C PRO A 65 -21.44 -3.17 9.43
N ILE A 66 -21.51 -4.37 10.02
CA ILE A 66 -20.83 -5.54 9.50
C ILE A 66 -21.47 -5.92 8.17
N GLN A 67 -20.65 -6.06 7.14
CA GLN A 67 -21.10 -6.49 5.82
C GLN A 67 -21.09 -8.03 5.74
N THR A 68 -22.18 -8.60 5.25
CA THR A 68 -22.26 -10.02 4.90
C THR A 68 -22.03 -10.19 3.40
N VAL A 69 -21.14 -11.10 3.04
CA VAL A 69 -20.78 -11.44 1.66
C VAL A 69 -20.87 -12.96 1.47
N ARG A 70 -20.84 -13.41 0.22
CA ARG A 70 -20.90 -14.83 -0.15
C ARG A 70 -19.63 -15.23 -0.88
N ARG A 71 -19.26 -16.52 -0.81
CA ARG A 71 -18.19 -17.06 -1.68
C ARG A 71 -18.51 -16.79 -3.14
N GLY A 72 -17.54 -16.25 -3.88
CA GLY A 72 -17.68 -15.86 -5.27
C GLY A 72 -18.27 -14.47 -5.51
N ASP A 73 -18.72 -13.75 -4.47
CA ASP A 73 -19.14 -12.36 -4.62
C ASP A 73 -17.98 -11.48 -5.10
N THR A 74 -18.28 -10.49 -5.92
CA THR A 74 -17.32 -9.48 -6.35
C THR A 74 -17.47 -8.23 -5.47
N LEU A 75 -16.42 -7.90 -4.73
CA LEU A 75 -16.31 -6.72 -3.90
C LEU A 75 -15.69 -5.57 -4.68
N SER A 76 -16.24 -4.37 -4.53
CA SER A 76 -15.64 -3.13 -5.03
C SER A 76 -14.72 -2.55 -3.96
N ILE A 77 -13.47 -2.29 -4.35
CA ILE A 77 -12.42 -1.76 -3.49
C ILE A 77 -11.95 -0.43 -4.05
N GLU A 78 -11.86 0.58 -3.20
CA GLU A 78 -11.54 1.96 -3.55
C GLU A 78 -10.51 2.53 -2.57
N TRP A 79 -9.61 3.36 -3.07
CA TRP A 79 -8.69 4.16 -2.29
C TRP A 79 -8.47 5.52 -2.97
N GLN A 80 -8.16 6.53 -2.17
CA GLN A 80 -7.83 7.86 -2.69
C GLN A 80 -6.37 7.93 -3.11
N ARG A 81 -6.09 8.52 -4.28
CA ARG A 81 -4.72 8.65 -4.79
C ARG A 81 -3.84 9.57 -3.93
N PHE A 82 -4.36 10.76 -3.63
CA PHE A 82 -3.67 11.87 -2.98
C PHE A 82 -2.36 12.29 -3.69
N ASN A 83 -1.35 12.66 -2.91
CA ASN A 83 -0.09 13.27 -3.34
C ASN A 83 1.03 12.28 -3.67
N HIS A 84 0.74 10.98 -3.66
CA HIS A 84 1.77 9.94 -3.76
C HIS A 84 1.48 8.99 -4.94
N PRO A 85 2.36 8.93 -5.94
CA PRO A 85 2.21 8.08 -7.11
C PRO A 85 2.81 6.68 -6.92
N GLY A 86 2.39 5.80 -7.83
CA GLY A 86 3.00 4.51 -8.12
C GLY A 86 2.96 3.49 -6.99
N GLY A 87 3.63 2.37 -7.26
CA GLY A 87 3.64 1.19 -6.44
C GLY A 87 2.56 0.19 -6.84
N PHE A 88 2.29 -0.70 -5.91
CA PHE A 88 1.49 -1.88 -6.10
C PHE A 88 0.46 -1.98 -4.97
N VAL A 89 -0.70 -2.51 -5.29
CA VAL A 89 -1.69 -2.95 -4.31
C VAL A 89 -1.72 -4.47 -4.29
N ARG A 90 -1.83 -5.07 -3.10
CA ARG A 90 -2.30 -6.45 -2.94
C ARG A 90 -3.61 -6.48 -2.17
N LEU A 91 -4.54 -7.29 -2.67
CA LEU A 91 -5.80 -7.64 -2.02
C LEU A 91 -5.79 -9.14 -1.69
N THR A 92 -6.05 -9.47 -0.44
CA THR A 92 -6.07 -10.86 0.03
C THR A 92 -7.07 -11.00 1.17
N MET A 93 -7.78 -12.13 1.23
CA MET A 93 -8.75 -12.40 2.29
C MET A 93 -8.39 -13.67 3.05
N VAL A 94 -8.46 -13.63 4.39
CA VAL A 94 -8.12 -14.74 5.29
C VAL A 94 -9.18 -14.89 6.39
N PRO A 95 -9.26 -16.04 7.09
CA PRO A 95 -10.08 -16.16 8.30
C PRO A 95 -9.74 -15.09 9.32
N PHE A 96 -10.76 -14.54 9.99
CA PHE A 96 -10.59 -13.44 10.95
C PHE A 96 -9.61 -13.80 12.07
N GLU A 97 -9.62 -15.05 12.56
CA GLU A 97 -8.72 -15.54 13.60
C GLU A 97 -7.22 -15.48 13.22
N SER A 98 -6.91 -15.49 11.92
CA SER A 98 -5.55 -15.41 11.39
C SER A 98 -5.14 -14.01 10.94
N SER A 99 -5.98 -12.99 11.14
CA SER A 99 -5.76 -11.65 10.56
C SER A 99 -4.61 -10.85 11.18
N ASP A 100 -4.00 -11.32 12.27
CA ASP A 100 -2.81 -10.70 12.87
C ASP A 100 -1.51 -11.38 12.37
N ASP A 101 -1.61 -12.46 11.57
CA ASP A 101 -0.46 -13.21 11.07
C ASP A 101 -0.16 -12.88 9.60
N TRP A 102 1.02 -12.30 9.38
CA TRP A 102 1.57 -12.06 8.04
C TRP A 102 1.62 -13.32 7.18
N SER A 103 1.91 -14.49 7.77
CA SER A 103 2.04 -15.74 7.06
C SER A 103 0.70 -16.18 6.45
N ALA A 104 -0.42 -15.89 7.12
CA ALA A 104 -1.75 -16.22 6.64
C ALA A 104 -2.08 -15.48 5.33
N PHE A 105 -1.76 -14.19 5.24
CA PHE A 105 -1.95 -13.41 4.02
C PHE A 105 -0.94 -13.80 2.93
N ASN A 106 0.33 -14.01 3.29
CA ASN A 106 1.39 -14.32 2.31
C ASN A 106 1.27 -15.72 1.70
N SER A 107 0.60 -16.65 2.39
CA SER A 107 0.34 -18.03 1.95
C SER A 107 -1.06 -18.23 1.39
N ALA A 108 -1.86 -17.17 1.21
CA ALA A 108 -3.18 -17.29 0.62
C ALA A 108 -3.06 -17.61 -0.87
N ASP A 109 -3.78 -18.65 -1.30
CA ASP A 109 -3.83 -19.07 -2.71
C ASP A 109 -4.57 -18.02 -3.56
N HIS A 110 -5.49 -17.28 -2.96
CA HIS A 110 -6.26 -16.23 -3.61
C HIS A 110 -5.76 -14.84 -3.19
N ALA A 111 -5.11 -14.15 -4.11
CA ALA A 111 -4.76 -12.74 -3.96
C ALA A 111 -4.82 -12.02 -5.30
N LYS A 112 -5.12 -10.73 -5.28
CA LYS A 112 -5.04 -9.87 -6.46
C LYS A 112 -3.93 -8.86 -6.25
N PHE A 113 -3.00 -8.80 -7.19
CA PHE A 113 -1.94 -7.82 -7.25
C PHE A 113 -2.18 -6.91 -8.44
N LEU A 114 -2.00 -5.62 -8.25
CA LEU A 114 -2.23 -4.63 -9.29
C LEU A 114 -1.37 -3.39 -9.12
N CYS A 115 -1.25 -2.57 -10.17
CA CYS A 115 -0.68 -1.24 -10.01
C CYS A 115 -1.57 -0.37 -9.09
N TYR A 116 -0.95 0.53 -8.34
CA TYR A 116 -1.67 1.45 -7.47
C TYR A 116 -2.56 2.44 -8.25
N GLU A 117 -2.14 2.87 -9.44
CA GLU A 117 -2.83 3.85 -10.28
C GLU A 117 -3.43 3.24 -11.56
N THR A 118 -4.26 2.19 -11.44
CA THR A 118 -4.83 1.50 -12.62
C THR A 118 -5.89 2.33 -13.38
N ASN A 119 -6.61 3.21 -12.69
CA ASN A 119 -7.74 3.97 -13.24
C ASN A 119 -7.88 5.38 -12.64
N CYS A 120 -6.85 5.85 -11.95
CA CYS A 120 -6.76 7.16 -11.32
C CYS A 120 -5.37 7.74 -11.64
N GLY A 121 -5.20 9.05 -11.55
CA GLY A 121 -3.92 9.70 -11.83
C GLY A 121 -3.83 11.09 -11.21
N PRO A 122 -2.71 11.80 -11.41
CA PRO A 122 -2.54 13.16 -10.92
C PRO A 122 -3.48 14.13 -11.64
N ASP A 123 -3.82 15.24 -10.98
CA ASP A 123 -4.61 16.32 -11.57
C ASP A 123 -3.84 17.03 -12.69
N ASN A 124 -2.50 17.13 -12.51
CA ASN A 124 -1.57 17.61 -13.52
C ASN A 124 -0.55 16.51 -13.88
N PRO A 125 -0.71 15.87 -15.05
CA PRO A 125 0.24 14.88 -15.57
C PRO A 125 1.67 15.41 -15.77
N ASP A 126 1.84 16.71 -16.03
CA ASP A 126 3.12 17.33 -16.35
C ASP A 126 3.55 18.32 -15.25
N ASP A 127 3.42 17.91 -13.98
CA ASP A 127 3.81 18.74 -12.84
C ASP A 127 5.31 19.12 -12.91
N SER A 128 5.61 20.42 -12.90
CA SER A 128 6.98 20.92 -13.05
C SER A 128 7.88 20.65 -11.85
N TYR A 129 7.29 20.45 -10.67
CA TYR A 129 8.03 20.20 -9.43
C TYR A 129 8.26 18.70 -9.22
N PHE A 130 7.20 17.89 -9.39
CA PHE A 130 7.26 16.45 -9.16
C PHE A 130 7.71 15.65 -10.39
N GLY A 131 7.58 16.24 -11.57
CA GLY A 131 7.84 15.60 -12.85
C GLY A 131 6.65 14.78 -13.39
N PRO A 132 6.82 14.14 -14.54
CA PRO A 132 5.75 13.45 -15.25
C PRO A 132 5.07 12.38 -14.39
N MET A 133 3.75 12.46 -14.32
CA MET A 133 2.84 11.57 -13.60
C MET A 133 3.05 11.49 -12.08
N ASN A 134 3.83 12.41 -11.50
CA ASN A 134 4.18 12.37 -10.07
C ASN A 134 3.44 13.39 -9.22
N GLY A 135 2.70 14.31 -9.84
CA GLY A 135 1.95 15.34 -9.13
C GLY A 135 0.87 14.78 -8.21
N PRO A 136 0.25 15.63 -7.38
CA PRO A 136 -0.91 15.23 -6.58
C PRO A 136 -2.16 15.01 -7.45
N GLY A 137 -3.14 14.30 -6.89
CA GLY A 137 -4.47 14.14 -7.48
C GLY A 137 -5.49 13.61 -6.50
N ASP A 138 -6.75 14.01 -6.66
CA ASP A 138 -7.86 13.63 -5.78
C ASP A 138 -8.68 12.44 -6.31
N GLY A 139 -8.28 11.89 -7.46
CA GLY A 139 -8.94 10.76 -8.10
C GLY A 139 -9.07 9.53 -7.19
N ILE A 140 -10.24 8.91 -7.25
CA ILE A 140 -10.50 7.62 -6.60
C ILE A 140 -9.96 6.51 -7.50
N CYS A 141 -8.99 5.77 -6.98
CA CYS A 141 -8.51 4.54 -7.57
C CYS A 141 -9.41 3.40 -7.13
N SER A 142 -9.67 2.44 -8.01
CA SER A 142 -10.55 1.33 -7.66
C SER A 142 -10.25 0.05 -8.42
N THR A 143 -10.69 -1.05 -7.83
CA THR A 143 -10.66 -2.36 -8.45
C THR A 143 -11.75 -3.27 -7.89
N SER A 144 -11.82 -4.48 -8.43
CA SER A 144 -12.67 -5.55 -7.91
C SER A 144 -11.85 -6.67 -7.27
N PHE A 145 -12.43 -7.34 -6.28
CA PHE A 145 -11.88 -8.53 -5.63
C PHE A 145 -12.96 -9.59 -5.44
N THR A 146 -12.70 -10.83 -5.83
CA THR A 146 -13.65 -11.94 -5.67
C THR A 146 -13.43 -12.63 -4.34
N VAL A 147 -14.49 -12.81 -3.54
CA VAL A 147 -14.45 -13.56 -2.27
C VAL A 147 -14.02 -15.01 -2.56
N PRO A 148 -12.90 -15.47 -1.98
CA PRO A 148 -12.37 -16.81 -2.27
C PRO A 148 -13.35 -17.94 -1.92
N PRO A 149 -13.44 -19.01 -2.74
CA PRO A 149 -14.34 -20.13 -2.49
C PRO A 149 -13.85 -21.09 -1.40
N ASP A 150 -12.60 -20.97 -0.95
CA ASP A 150 -12.00 -21.79 0.11
C ASP A 150 -12.23 -21.22 1.52
N LEU A 151 -12.92 -20.09 1.64
CA LEU A 151 -13.32 -19.50 2.91
C LEU A 151 -14.61 -20.13 3.44
N SER A 152 -14.50 -20.77 4.60
CA SER A 152 -15.66 -21.23 5.38
C SER A 152 -16.59 -20.08 5.75
N ASP A 153 -17.87 -20.39 5.97
CA ASP A 153 -18.81 -19.44 6.58
C ASP A 153 -18.26 -18.96 7.94
N GLY A 154 -18.36 -17.66 8.19
CA GLY A 154 -17.83 -17.03 9.41
C GLY A 154 -17.17 -15.68 9.17
N LYS A 155 -16.49 -15.17 10.21
CA LYS A 155 -15.76 -13.90 10.14
C LYS A 155 -14.49 -14.06 9.30
N VAL A 156 -14.27 -13.13 8.38
CA VAL A 156 -13.06 -13.05 7.54
C VAL A 156 -12.54 -11.63 7.49
N THR A 157 -11.29 -11.48 7.06
CA THR A 157 -10.63 -10.18 6.92
C THR A 157 -10.03 -10.05 5.53
N LEU A 158 -10.46 -9.01 4.81
CA LEU A 158 -9.80 -8.51 3.61
C LEU A 158 -8.67 -7.57 4.01
N GLN A 159 -7.48 -7.76 3.45
CA GLN A 159 -6.37 -6.83 3.54
C GLN A 159 -6.18 -6.11 2.21
N TRP A 160 -6.06 -4.80 2.30
CA TRP A 160 -5.47 -3.91 1.31
C TRP A 160 -4.07 -3.52 1.81
N ILE A 161 -3.06 -3.73 0.98
CA ILE A 161 -1.71 -3.25 1.23
C ILE A 161 -1.23 -2.47 0.02
N TRP A 162 -0.68 -1.29 0.25
CA TRP A 162 0.03 -0.51 -0.76
C TRP A 162 1.51 -0.44 -0.43
N TYR A 163 2.35 -0.73 -1.42
CA TYR A 163 3.80 -0.77 -1.27
C TYR A 163 4.49 -0.29 -2.55
N GLY A 164 5.73 0.17 -2.45
CA GLY A 164 6.47 0.67 -3.61
C GLY A 164 6.12 2.10 -4.04
N GLY A 165 5.24 2.80 -3.33
CA GLY A 165 4.89 4.19 -3.64
C GLY A 165 6.03 5.17 -3.37
N GLY A 166 5.94 6.35 -3.98
CA GLY A 166 7.03 7.33 -4.00
C GLY A 166 6.63 8.76 -3.71
N VAL A 167 7.58 9.67 -3.92
CA VAL A 167 7.46 11.11 -3.63
C VAL A 167 7.33 11.37 -2.12
N TYR A 168 8.16 10.68 -1.31
CA TYR A 168 8.15 10.84 0.14
C TYR A 168 8.62 12.25 0.57
N TYR A 169 7.82 12.94 1.40
CA TYR A 169 8.02 14.36 1.75
C TYR A 169 8.30 15.28 0.56
N GLY A 170 7.64 15.01 -0.56
CA GLY A 170 7.78 15.79 -1.78
C GLY A 170 9.08 15.60 -2.54
N GLN A 171 9.92 14.63 -2.16
CA GLN A 171 11.17 14.32 -2.86
C GLN A 171 10.90 13.32 -4.00
N PRO A 172 10.99 13.73 -5.29
CA PRO A 172 10.57 12.90 -6.41
C PRO A 172 11.36 11.60 -6.59
N ASP A 173 12.49 11.45 -5.90
CA ASP A 173 13.36 10.28 -5.93
C ASP A 173 13.19 9.34 -4.73
N ALA A 174 12.36 9.70 -3.76
CA ALA A 174 12.24 9.01 -2.48
C ALA A 174 11.01 8.09 -2.41
N GLY A 175 11.23 6.83 -2.04
CA GLY A 175 10.19 5.82 -1.81
C GLY A 175 9.86 5.63 -0.33
N PHE A 176 8.58 5.48 -0.01
CA PHE A 176 8.12 5.21 1.37
C PHE A 176 7.78 3.71 1.57
N GLY A 177 7.39 3.37 2.79
CA GLY A 177 7.01 2.04 3.23
C GLY A 177 5.55 1.70 3.11
N GLU A 178 5.22 0.55 3.66
CA GLU A 178 3.97 -0.11 3.32
C GLU A 178 2.81 0.50 4.10
N TYR A 179 1.67 0.66 3.43
CA TYR A 179 0.41 1.11 4.01
C TYR A 179 -0.55 -0.05 4.08
N TYR A 180 -1.27 -0.17 5.19
CA TYR A 180 -2.18 -1.28 5.43
C TYR A 180 -3.58 -0.76 5.71
N THR A 181 -4.59 -1.51 5.26
CA THR A 181 -5.96 -1.37 5.73
C THR A 181 -6.62 -2.74 5.70
N CYS A 182 -7.22 -3.15 6.81
CA CYS A 182 -8.02 -4.37 6.87
C CYS A 182 -9.50 -4.04 7.02
N THR A 183 -10.36 -4.83 6.37
CA THR A 183 -11.82 -4.77 6.55
C THR A 183 -12.34 -6.15 6.92
N ASP A 184 -13.25 -6.19 7.89
CA ASP A 184 -13.87 -7.43 8.34
C ASP A 184 -15.27 -7.63 7.74
N TYR A 185 -15.55 -8.88 7.41
CA TYR A 185 -16.80 -9.35 6.80
C TYR A 185 -17.33 -10.60 7.52
N ILE A 186 -18.60 -10.91 7.27
CA ILE A 186 -19.16 -12.25 7.49
C ILE A 186 -19.34 -12.92 6.13
N VAL A 187 -18.69 -14.06 5.90
CA VAL A 187 -19.00 -14.94 4.77
C VAL A 187 -20.16 -15.84 5.17
N GLN A 188 -21.19 -15.90 4.32
CA GLN A 188 -22.34 -16.78 4.53
C GLN A 188 -22.87 -17.32 3.19
N GLY A 189 -22.68 -18.61 2.93
CA GLY A 189 -23.11 -19.26 1.70
C GLY A 189 -22.35 -18.77 0.45
N GLY A 190 -22.95 -18.97 -0.73
CA GLY A 190 -22.35 -18.66 -2.04
C GLY A 190 -21.97 -19.92 -2.81
N GLN A 191 -20.90 -19.85 -3.59
CA GLN A 191 -20.30 -21.01 -4.24
C GLN A 191 -19.97 -22.13 -3.24
N ASP A 192 -19.86 -23.37 -3.73
CA ASP A 192 -19.49 -24.51 -2.91
C ASP A 192 -18.11 -24.29 -2.28
N LEU A 193 -18.00 -24.62 -0.99
CA LEU A 193 -16.74 -24.55 -0.27
C LEU A 193 -15.77 -25.56 -0.89
N VAL A 194 -14.64 -25.06 -1.39
CA VAL A 194 -13.55 -25.92 -1.90
C VAL A 194 -12.47 -26.11 -0.85
N PRO A 195 -11.79 -27.27 -0.78
CA PRO A 195 -10.68 -27.44 0.13
C PRO A 195 -9.55 -26.44 -0.20
N LYS A 196 -8.95 -25.83 0.83
CA LYS A 196 -7.78 -24.95 0.66
C LYS A 196 -6.67 -25.66 -0.13
N GLY A 197 -6.06 -24.96 -1.08
CA GLY A 197 -5.02 -25.49 -1.98
C GLY A 197 -5.53 -26.41 -3.09
N SER A 198 -6.82 -26.80 -3.12
CA SER A 198 -7.34 -27.72 -4.15
C SER A 198 -7.37 -27.11 -5.56
N GLN A 199 -7.37 -25.78 -5.66
CA GLN A 199 -7.36 -25.04 -6.92
C GLN A 199 -5.95 -24.57 -7.31
N GLY A 200 -4.92 -24.89 -6.52
CA GLY A 200 -3.57 -24.40 -6.71
C GLY A 200 -3.47 -22.87 -6.51
N ASP A 201 -2.41 -22.27 -7.07
CA ASP A 201 -2.17 -20.83 -7.02
C ASP A 201 -3.20 -20.07 -7.88
N GLN A 202 -4.04 -19.27 -7.24
CA GLN A 202 -5.09 -18.46 -7.86
C GLN A 202 -4.79 -16.96 -7.78
N ARG A 203 -3.51 -16.60 -7.63
CA ARG A 203 -3.10 -15.19 -7.59
C ARG A 203 -3.19 -14.55 -8.96
N ILE A 204 -3.75 -13.33 -9.01
CA ILE A 204 -4.00 -12.58 -10.24
C ILE A 204 -3.08 -11.35 -10.27
N TRP A 205 -2.55 -11.05 -11.46
CA TRP A 205 -1.80 -9.82 -11.75
C TRP A 205 -2.58 -8.90 -12.70
N GLN A 206 -2.65 -7.63 -12.36
CA GLN A 206 -3.20 -6.56 -13.21
C GLN A 206 -2.18 -5.41 -13.31
N GLY A 207 -1.37 -5.43 -14.37
CA GLY A 207 -0.46 -4.33 -14.69
C GLY A 207 -1.15 -3.14 -15.38
N GLY A 208 -0.37 -2.12 -15.72
CA GLY A 208 -0.81 -0.94 -16.45
C GLY A 208 -1.31 0.16 -15.52
N ASP A 209 -0.40 1.00 -15.04
CA ASP A 209 -0.76 2.26 -14.41
C ASP A 209 -0.85 3.41 -15.42
N VAL A 210 -1.28 4.57 -14.95
CA VAL A 210 -1.33 5.80 -15.75
C VAL A 210 0.02 6.23 -16.34
N SER A 211 1.15 5.80 -15.76
CA SER A 211 2.48 6.06 -16.34
C SER A 211 2.85 5.07 -17.45
N ASN A 212 2.27 3.88 -17.44
CA ASN A 212 2.54 2.78 -18.38
C ASN A 212 1.22 2.17 -18.90
N PRO A 213 0.33 2.96 -19.53
CA PRO A 213 -1.01 2.51 -19.89
C PRO A 213 -0.94 1.37 -20.93
N GLY A 214 -1.79 0.34 -20.74
CA GLY A 214 -1.88 -0.81 -21.64
C GLY A 214 -0.69 -1.79 -21.55
N THR A 215 0.21 -1.61 -20.58
CA THR A 215 1.32 -2.53 -20.32
C THR A 215 1.00 -3.49 -19.18
N ASP A 216 1.91 -4.43 -18.90
CA ASP A 216 1.80 -5.38 -17.78
C ASP A 216 2.71 -5.03 -16.60
N VAL A 217 3.15 -3.77 -16.48
CA VAL A 217 4.07 -3.27 -15.44
C VAL A 217 3.52 -2.02 -14.75
N CYS A 218 4.14 -1.67 -13.62
CA CYS A 218 3.86 -0.48 -12.82
C CYS A 218 5.14 0.31 -12.56
N LYS A 219 5.01 1.62 -12.38
CA LYS A 219 6.01 2.53 -11.82
C LYS A 219 6.05 2.38 -10.30
N TYR A 220 7.24 2.35 -9.70
CA TYR A 220 7.42 2.22 -8.22
C TYR A 220 8.78 2.80 -7.76
N TRP A 221 9.02 3.07 -6.47
CA TRP A 221 10.26 3.72 -5.96
C TRP A 221 11.07 2.92 -4.94
N SER A 222 10.41 2.20 -4.02
CA SER A 222 11.11 1.52 -2.92
C SER A 222 11.38 0.06 -3.24
N SER A 223 10.36 -0.76 -3.19
CA SER A 223 10.45 -2.18 -3.50
C SER A 223 9.17 -2.65 -4.18
N ASN A 224 9.33 -3.67 -5.02
CA ASN A 224 8.22 -4.44 -5.56
C ASN A 224 7.90 -5.69 -4.73
N LYS A 225 8.47 -5.81 -3.52
CA LYS A 225 8.28 -6.94 -2.62
C LYS A 225 7.73 -6.48 -1.27
N ILE A 226 6.64 -7.11 -0.84
CA ILE A 226 6.05 -6.91 0.49
C ILE A 226 7.02 -7.38 1.58
N GLY A 227 7.09 -6.63 2.68
CA GLY A 227 8.02 -6.76 3.78
C GLY A 227 9.42 -6.21 3.52
N ALA A 228 9.77 -5.79 2.29
CA ALA A 228 11.10 -5.27 2.00
C ALA A 228 11.33 -3.86 2.58
N CYS A 229 10.23 -3.13 2.79
CA CYS A 229 10.21 -1.82 3.42
C CYS A 229 9.33 -1.87 4.69
N SER A 230 9.52 -2.92 5.49
CA SER A 230 8.91 -3.08 6.80
C SER A 230 9.98 -3.03 7.88
N PHE A 231 9.81 -2.10 8.83
CA PHE A 231 10.88 -1.77 9.77
C PHE A 231 10.80 -2.49 11.11
N GLY A 232 9.73 -3.23 11.41
CA GLY A 232 9.56 -3.90 12.71
C GLY A 232 9.90 -2.95 13.88
N ASP A 233 10.64 -3.43 14.88
CA ASP A 233 11.10 -2.63 16.04
C ASP A 233 12.36 -1.77 15.77
N GLN A 234 12.75 -1.58 14.52
CA GLN A 234 13.96 -0.81 14.19
C GLN A 234 13.82 0.66 14.59
N LYS A 235 14.95 1.31 14.88
CA LYS A 235 15.05 2.75 15.10
C LYS A 235 15.94 3.37 14.03
N PRO A 236 15.73 4.64 13.65
CA PRO A 236 16.56 5.33 12.67
C PRO A 236 18.04 5.24 13.06
N PRO A 237 18.91 4.68 12.20
CA PRO A 237 20.33 4.62 12.51
C PRO A 237 20.97 5.99 12.29
N ASN A 238 21.52 6.59 13.35
CA ASN A 238 22.27 7.86 13.34
C ASN A 238 21.45 9.09 12.86
N PRO A 239 20.44 9.52 13.63
CA PRO A 239 19.69 10.74 13.32
C PRO A 239 20.60 11.96 13.29
N ARG A 240 20.51 12.73 12.20
CA ARG A 240 21.17 14.02 12.06
C ARG A 240 20.16 15.14 12.27
N SER A 241 20.59 16.21 12.93
CA SER A 241 19.73 17.37 13.19
C SER A 241 19.42 18.18 11.93
N ASP A 242 20.22 18.04 10.87
CA ASP A 242 20.08 18.77 9.59
C ASP A 242 19.34 17.98 8.50
N ASP A 243 19.00 16.71 8.73
CA ASP A 243 18.27 15.87 7.79
C ASP A 243 17.06 15.24 8.50
N LEU A 244 15.87 15.84 8.30
CA LEU A 244 14.62 15.34 8.87
C LEU A 244 14.35 13.88 8.52
N LEU A 245 14.78 13.41 7.35
CA LEU A 245 14.58 12.04 6.91
C LEU A 245 15.52 11.06 7.61
N SER A 246 16.69 11.51 8.06
CA SER A 246 17.60 10.68 8.87
C SER A 246 17.04 10.37 10.27
N GLN A 247 16.00 11.10 10.67
CA GLN A 247 15.28 10.90 11.93
C GLN A 247 14.10 9.92 11.80
N SER A 248 13.85 9.41 10.58
CA SER A 248 12.87 8.35 10.32
C SER A 248 13.53 7.12 9.72
N LEU A 249 12.84 5.99 9.80
CA LEU A 249 13.24 4.77 9.09
C LEU A 249 12.95 4.88 7.57
N GLU A 250 12.15 5.87 7.17
CA GLU A 250 11.87 6.25 5.79
C GLU A 250 12.75 7.43 5.34
N PRO A 251 12.98 7.63 4.03
CA PRO A 251 12.52 6.79 2.92
C PRO A 251 13.29 5.48 2.82
N CYS A 252 12.63 4.43 2.33
CA CYS A 252 13.26 3.14 2.07
C CYS A 252 14.24 3.13 0.90
N SER A 253 14.11 4.11 0.01
CA SER A 253 14.93 4.24 -1.19
C SER A 253 15.01 5.71 -1.58
N ARG A 254 16.15 6.12 -2.14
CA ARG A 254 16.36 7.41 -2.81
C ARG A 254 16.90 7.21 -4.23
N ALA A 255 16.47 6.14 -4.89
CA ALA A 255 17.01 5.72 -6.18
C ALA A 255 16.17 6.19 -7.39
N GLY A 256 15.10 6.96 -7.16
CA GLY A 256 14.15 7.30 -8.22
C GLY A 256 13.11 6.22 -8.46
N SER A 257 12.33 6.40 -9.52
CA SER A 257 11.31 5.45 -9.94
C SER A 257 11.87 4.35 -10.85
N PHE A 258 11.39 3.14 -10.65
CA PHE A 258 11.57 1.94 -11.44
C PHE A 258 10.28 1.58 -12.18
N VAL A 259 10.37 0.59 -13.08
CA VAL A 259 9.22 0.00 -13.77
C VAL A 259 9.33 -1.52 -13.70
N GLY A 260 8.27 -2.21 -13.28
CA GLY A 260 8.29 -3.66 -13.09
C GLY A 260 6.98 -4.25 -12.60
N LYS A 261 7.01 -5.52 -12.19
CA LYS A 261 5.84 -6.22 -11.63
C LYS A 261 6.01 -6.38 -10.12
N ALA A 262 4.93 -6.72 -9.43
CA ALA A 262 5.04 -7.28 -8.09
C ALA A 262 5.96 -8.51 -8.12
N PHE A 263 6.82 -8.65 -7.10
CA PHE A 263 7.86 -9.66 -7.00
C PHE A 263 7.33 -11.08 -7.24
N GLU A 264 6.11 -11.37 -6.79
CA GLU A 264 5.40 -12.65 -6.97
C GLU A 264 5.21 -13.04 -8.44
N PHE A 265 5.20 -12.07 -9.34
CA PHE A 265 4.98 -12.24 -10.79
C PHE A 265 6.23 -11.94 -11.63
N GLU A 266 7.35 -11.59 -11.00
CA GLU A 266 8.64 -11.52 -11.66
C GLU A 266 9.19 -12.94 -11.84
N GLY A 267 8.70 -13.64 -12.88
CA GLY A 267 8.97 -15.06 -13.11
C GLY A 267 10.46 -15.42 -13.04
N ALA A 268 10.91 -15.96 -11.89
CA ALA A 268 12.26 -16.46 -11.60
C ALA A 268 13.42 -15.69 -12.24
N THR A 269 13.29 -14.38 -12.48
CA THR A 269 14.40 -13.52 -12.86
C THR A 269 15.02 -13.02 -11.58
N SER A 270 15.89 -13.84 -11.00
CA SER A 270 16.71 -13.42 -9.87
C SER A 270 17.54 -12.21 -10.30
N TRP A 271 17.17 -11.03 -9.81
CA TRP A 271 18.09 -9.91 -9.68
C TRP A 271 19.03 -10.27 -8.53
N LYS A 272 20.24 -10.74 -8.86
CA LYS A 272 21.25 -11.01 -7.84
C LYS A 272 22.00 -9.71 -7.57
N MET A 273 21.89 -9.22 -6.33
CA MET A 273 22.71 -8.12 -5.83
C MET A 273 24.19 -8.55 -5.92
N LYS A 274 24.97 -7.86 -6.74
CA LYS A 274 26.42 -8.12 -6.85
C LYS A 274 27.15 -7.04 -6.07
N LYS A 275 27.41 -7.27 -4.78
CA LYS A 275 28.22 -6.36 -3.96
C LYS A 275 29.63 -6.28 -4.52
N ARG A 276 30.01 -5.14 -5.08
CA ARG A 276 31.38 -4.87 -5.55
C ARG A 276 32.09 -4.03 -4.48
N TRP A 277 32.99 -4.67 -3.73
CA TRP A 277 33.83 -3.97 -2.75
C TRP A 277 34.96 -3.24 -3.46
N GLY A 278 34.70 -1.98 -3.84
CA GLY A 278 35.71 -1.02 -4.31
C GLY A 278 35.96 0.05 -3.25
N ARG A 279 37.20 0.57 -3.16
CA ARG A 279 37.63 1.55 -2.15
C ARG A 279 36.74 2.81 -2.20
N GLY A 280 35.83 2.95 -1.24
CA GLY A 280 35.30 4.24 -0.80
C GLY A 280 33.93 4.69 -1.33
N ILE A 281 33.29 3.99 -2.27
CA ILE A 281 31.92 4.31 -2.73
C ILE A 281 31.12 3.02 -2.80
N ARG A 282 30.06 2.90 -1.97
CA ARG A 282 29.05 1.85 -2.14
C ARG A 282 28.26 2.19 -3.38
N SER A 283 28.48 1.43 -4.45
CA SER A 283 27.57 1.37 -5.58
C SER A 283 26.94 -0.01 -5.60
N ASP A 284 25.62 -0.06 -5.63
CA ASP A 284 24.87 -1.31 -5.70
C ASP A 284 24.56 -1.58 -7.17
N SER A 285 25.23 -2.60 -7.73
CA SER A 285 25.01 -3.00 -9.12
C SER A 285 23.99 -4.15 -9.17
N TYR A 286 22.90 -3.94 -9.91
CA TYR A 286 21.86 -4.92 -10.17
C TYR A 286 22.09 -5.53 -11.55
N VAL A 287 22.21 -6.85 -11.61
CA VAL A 287 22.43 -7.58 -12.86
C VAL A 287 21.18 -8.39 -13.18
N ASN A 288 20.63 -8.15 -14.37
CA ASN A 288 19.61 -9.00 -14.95
C ASN A 288 20.27 -10.29 -15.45
N SER A 289 19.91 -11.42 -14.86
CA SER A 289 20.52 -12.71 -15.19
C SER A 289 20.15 -13.26 -16.57
N LYS A 290 19.08 -12.76 -17.21
CA LYS A 290 18.66 -13.18 -18.55
C LYS A 290 19.20 -12.27 -19.67
N THR A 291 19.27 -10.96 -19.43
CA THR A 291 19.70 -10.00 -20.45
C THR A 291 21.16 -9.56 -20.28
N ASN A 292 21.81 -9.96 -19.18
CA ASN A 292 23.14 -9.50 -18.77
C ASN A 292 23.25 -7.97 -18.65
N THR A 293 22.10 -7.28 -18.55
CA THR A 293 22.04 -5.83 -18.36
C THR A 293 22.44 -5.51 -16.92
N THR A 294 23.38 -4.59 -16.75
CA THR A 294 23.84 -4.12 -15.44
C THR A 294 23.34 -2.70 -15.23
N VAL A 295 22.60 -2.48 -14.16
CA VAL A 295 22.26 -1.15 -13.66
C VAL A 295 23.17 -0.88 -12.47
N THR A 296 23.92 0.21 -12.52
CA THR A 296 24.78 0.65 -11.40
C THR A 296 24.06 1.79 -10.69
N ILE A 297 23.77 1.60 -9.40
CA ILE A 297 23.30 2.65 -8.49
C ILE A 297 24.50 3.17 -7.70
#